data_AF-A0A9X2KYW7-F1
#
_entry.id   AF-A0A9X2KYW7-F1
#
_cell.length_a   1.000
_cell.length_b   1.000
_cell.length_c   1.000
_cell.angle_alpha   90.00
_cell.angle_beta   90.00
_cell.angle_gamma   90.00
#
_symmetry.space_group_name_H-M   'P 1'
#
loop_
_entity.id
_entity.type
_entity.pdbx_description
1 polymer ?
#
loop_
_entity_poly.entity_id
_entity_poly.type
_entity_poly.pdbx_seq_one_letter_code
_entity_poly.pdbx_strand_id
1 'polypeptide(L)'
;MQKIITFTLFLFFSFCIMAQDVTIGVYDPSSFFLTKEKEPDYDYTGSPYLEEEFKKGTIHDSERTSVDAYLRYNAFEDAIMIKADPNSEEVKFPRLKTITYEIDNYTYYLDEIDSEDGRLAGYFARFFEGENSSFIGRPDLRITPAKEGSSGYDKAEPAKVRVEMKYYMSVNGSEYKEVRTKEKDLKDFFSSKEMKDYFSDNKIKTTEDVVALLRFFESRAL
;
A
#
# COMPACT_ATOMS: atom_id res chain seq x y z
N MET A 1 -12.55 66.66 -53.41
CA MET A 1 -12.06 67.27 -52.15
C MET A 1 -11.73 66.15 -51.19
N GLN A 2 -10.47 66.12 -50.75
CA GLN A 2 -9.90 65.17 -49.79
C GLN A 2 -10.67 65.17 -48.47
N LYS A 3 -10.68 64.01 -47.80
CA LYS A 3 -10.14 63.87 -46.44
C LYS A 3 -9.88 62.40 -46.14
N ILE A 4 -8.59 62.09 -46.07
CA ILE A 4 -8.01 60.89 -45.47
C ILE A 4 -8.17 61.05 -43.95
N ILE A 5 -8.70 60.04 -43.27
CA ILE A 5 -8.56 59.89 -41.82
C ILE A 5 -8.09 58.46 -41.55
N THR A 6 -6.87 58.40 -41.03
CA THR A 6 -6.09 57.25 -40.56
C THR A 6 -6.59 56.77 -39.18
N PHE A 7 -6.05 55.64 -38.73
CA PHE A 7 -6.01 55.13 -37.34
C PHE A 7 -7.31 54.42 -36.87
N THR A 8 -7.33 53.21 -36.30
CA THR A 8 -6.31 52.44 -35.56
C THR A 8 -6.69 50.97 -35.55
N LEU A 9 -5.71 50.10 -35.73
CA LEU A 9 -5.76 48.66 -35.47
C LEU A 9 -5.91 48.42 -33.96
N PHE A 10 -6.99 47.78 -33.51
CA PHE A 10 -7.05 47.20 -32.17
C PHE A 10 -7.38 45.70 -32.29
N LEU A 11 -6.30 44.93 -32.26
CA LEU A 11 -6.28 43.48 -32.26
C LEU A 11 -6.60 43.00 -30.84
N PHE A 12 -7.87 42.83 -30.50
CA PHE A 12 -8.26 42.13 -29.27
C PHE A 12 -8.13 40.63 -29.48
N PHE A 13 -6.91 40.14 -29.28
CA PHE A 13 -6.62 38.72 -29.06
C PHE A 13 -7.17 38.37 -27.67
N SER A 14 -8.43 37.95 -27.60
CA SER A 14 -8.99 37.37 -26.37
C SER A 14 -8.45 35.95 -26.25
N PHE A 15 -7.35 35.79 -25.52
CA PHE A 15 -6.95 34.50 -24.98
C PHE A 15 -8.03 34.05 -23.99
N CYS A 16 -8.95 33.17 -24.43
CA CYS A 16 -9.73 32.37 -23.52
C CYS A 16 -8.77 31.37 -22.85
N ILE A 17 -8.33 31.72 -21.64
CA ILE A 17 -7.73 30.77 -20.71
C ILE A 17 -8.84 29.77 -20.37
N MET A 18 -8.75 28.56 -20.94
CA MET A 18 -9.52 27.43 -20.46
C MET A 18 -8.91 27.02 -19.12
N ALA A 19 -9.44 27.57 -18.02
CA ALA A 19 -9.34 26.90 -16.74
C ALA A 19 -10.26 25.67 -16.85
N GLN A 20 -9.68 24.51 -17.18
CA GLN A 20 -10.40 23.25 -17.04
C GLN A 20 -10.46 22.96 -15.54
N ASP A 21 -11.58 23.31 -14.92
CA ASP A 21 -12.01 22.68 -13.69
C ASP A 21 -12.09 21.18 -13.96
N VAL A 22 -11.13 20.42 -13.44
CA VAL A 22 -11.19 18.96 -13.39
C VAL A 22 -12.37 18.62 -12.49
N THR A 23 -13.53 18.44 -13.10
CA THR A 23 -14.72 17.95 -12.43
C THR A 23 -14.51 16.45 -12.27
N ILE A 24 -13.93 16.04 -11.14
CA ILE A 24 -13.81 14.64 -10.76
C ILE A 24 -15.24 14.10 -10.69
N GLY A 25 -15.56 13.19 -11.63
CA GLY A 25 -16.88 12.64 -11.82
C GLY A 25 -17.41 11.91 -10.58
N VAL A 26 -18.66 12.21 -10.26
CA VAL A 26 -19.65 11.43 -9.49
C VAL A 26 -19.06 10.40 -8.51
N TYR A 27 -18.97 10.85 -7.26
CA TYR A 27 -18.53 10.15 -6.06
C TYR A 27 -19.50 9.02 -5.67
N ASP A 28 -19.05 7.76 -5.73
CA ASP A 28 -19.78 6.62 -5.15
C ASP A 28 -19.41 6.47 -3.67
N PRO A 29 -20.35 6.68 -2.71
CA PRO A 29 -20.06 6.57 -1.28
C PRO A 29 -19.62 5.17 -0.83
N SER A 30 -19.83 4.12 -1.63
CA SER A 30 -19.38 2.76 -1.32
C SER A 30 -17.86 2.57 -1.42
N SER A 31 -17.13 3.52 -2.03
CA SER A 31 -15.66 3.53 -2.05
C SER A 31 -15.02 4.03 -0.76
N PHE A 32 -15.80 4.58 0.17
CA PHE A 32 -15.32 4.92 1.51
C PHE A 32 -15.29 3.68 2.39
N PHE A 33 -14.15 2.99 2.37
CA PHE A 33 -13.81 2.09 3.47
C PHE A 33 -13.78 2.92 4.76
N LEU A 34 -14.77 2.69 5.62
CA LEU A 34 -14.90 3.31 6.93
C LEU A 34 -13.52 3.37 7.61
N THR A 35 -13.10 4.57 7.98
CA THR A 35 -11.85 4.80 8.70
C THR A 35 -11.84 3.90 9.94
N LYS A 36 -10.83 3.05 10.02
CA LYS A 36 -10.45 2.39 11.27
C LYS A 36 -10.24 3.46 12.35
N GLU A 37 -10.46 3.09 13.61
CA GLU A 37 -10.45 4.00 14.76
C GLU A 37 -9.30 5.02 14.69
N LYS A 38 -9.66 6.29 14.90
CA LYS A 38 -8.69 7.38 15.03
C LYS A 38 -7.62 6.99 16.06
N GLU A 39 -6.40 7.49 15.85
CA GLU A 39 -5.28 7.32 16.78
C GLU A 39 -5.77 7.41 18.25
N PRO A 40 -5.40 6.42 19.08
CA PRO A 40 -5.93 6.31 20.43
C PRO A 40 -5.56 7.50 21.31
N ASP A 41 -6.47 7.88 22.20
CA ASP A 41 -6.29 8.95 23.19
C ASP A 41 -5.61 8.46 24.48
N TYR A 42 -4.67 7.50 24.37
CA TYR A 42 -3.88 6.99 25.50
C TYR A 42 -2.39 7.04 25.21
N ASP A 43 -1.58 7.09 26.27
CA ASP A 43 -0.12 7.11 26.16
C ASP A 43 0.42 5.75 25.69
N TYR A 44 1.26 5.78 24.64
CA TYR A 44 1.86 4.59 24.06
C TYR A 44 3.29 4.87 23.59
N THR A 45 4.08 3.79 23.54
CA THR A 45 5.43 3.79 22.99
C THR A 45 5.49 2.98 21.70
N GLY A 46 6.46 3.29 20.84
CA GLY A 46 6.61 2.66 19.53
C GLY A 46 6.04 3.52 18.41
N SER A 47 5.62 2.90 17.31
CA SER A 47 5.20 3.61 16.10
C SER A 47 4.00 2.92 15.43
N PRO A 48 2.95 3.67 15.02
CA PRO A 48 1.85 3.15 14.23
C PRO A 48 2.14 3.14 12.73
N TYR A 49 3.37 3.46 12.32
CA TYR A 49 3.78 3.45 10.93
C TYR A 49 4.49 2.15 10.59
N LEU A 50 4.24 1.63 9.38
CA LEU A 50 4.94 0.44 8.89
C LEU A 50 6.37 0.78 8.46
N GLU A 51 6.54 1.86 7.72
CA GLU A 51 7.84 2.45 7.45
C GLU A 51 8.20 3.43 8.58
N GLU A 52 9.38 3.25 9.19
CA GLU A 52 9.86 4.13 10.25
C GLU A 52 9.96 5.58 9.78
N GLU A 53 10.42 5.77 8.54
CA GLU A 53 10.55 7.05 7.86
C GLU A 53 9.80 7.05 6.54
N PHE A 54 9.41 8.24 6.08
CA PHE A 54 8.88 8.42 4.74
C PHE A 54 9.88 7.92 3.68
N LYS A 55 9.43 7.05 2.79
CA LYS A 55 10.26 6.53 1.68
C LYS A 55 9.85 7.13 0.37
N LYS A 56 10.82 7.32 -0.53
CA LYS A 56 10.52 7.73 -1.90
C LYS A 56 9.73 6.63 -2.60
N GLY A 57 8.68 7.01 -3.30
CA GLY A 57 7.86 6.11 -4.10
C GLY A 57 7.06 6.86 -5.16
N THR A 58 6.12 6.15 -5.78
CA THR A 58 5.34 6.65 -6.90
C THR A 58 3.87 6.37 -6.67
N ILE A 59 3.04 7.39 -6.85
CA ILE A 59 1.58 7.25 -6.82
C ILE A 59 1.11 7.04 -8.25
N HIS A 60 0.28 6.02 -8.48
CA HIS A 60 -0.31 5.73 -9.77
C HIS A 60 -1.83 5.84 -9.69
N ASP A 61 -2.43 6.52 -10.66
CA ASP A 61 -3.88 6.51 -10.87
C ASP A 61 -4.31 5.52 -11.97
N SER A 62 -5.62 5.36 -12.13
CA SER A 62 -6.22 4.52 -13.16
C SER A 62 -5.97 5.00 -14.59
N GLU A 63 -5.56 6.26 -14.77
CA GLU A 63 -5.28 6.89 -16.06
C GLU A 63 -3.79 6.83 -16.44
N ARG A 64 -2.97 6.15 -15.62
CA ARG A 64 -1.51 6.02 -15.75
C ARG A 64 -0.75 7.32 -15.53
N THR A 65 -1.35 8.29 -14.86
CA THR A 65 -0.59 9.41 -14.29
C THR A 65 0.22 8.85 -13.13
N SER A 66 1.52 9.17 -13.14
CA SER A 66 2.45 8.79 -12.10
C SER A 66 3.05 10.05 -11.48
N VAL A 67 3.02 10.14 -10.15
CA VAL A 67 3.60 11.25 -9.41
C VAL A 67 4.56 10.72 -8.36
N ASP A 68 5.81 11.16 -8.41
CA ASP A 68 6.81 10.89 -7.38
C ASP A 68 6.38 11.56 -6.07
N ALA A 69 6.46 10.82 -4.97
CA ALA A 69 6.17 11.33 -3.65
C ALA A 69 6.96 10.60 -2.57
N TYR A 70 6.83 11.07 -1.34
CA TYR A 70 7.33 10.42 -0.16
C TYR A 70 6.16 9.78 0.58
N LEU A 71 6.23 8.48 0.83
CA LEU A 71 5.11 7.64 1.25
C LEU A 71 5.44 6.92 2.57
N ARG A 72 4.41 6.74 3.41
CA ARG A 72 4.41 5.79 4.52
C ARG A 72 2.98 5.37 4.86
N TYR A 73 2.81 4.17 5.41
CA TYR A 73 1.52 3.65 5.83
C TYR A 73 1.28 3.88 7.32
N ASN A 74 0.11 4.42 7.67
CA ASN A 74 -0.39 4.56 9.05
C ASN A 74 -1.42 3.48 9.36
N ALA A 75 -1.11 2.62 10.35
CA ALA A 75 -1.92 1.46 10.70
C ALA A 75 -3.09 1.74 11.67
N PHE A 76 -3.10 2.89 12.34
CA PHE A 76 -4.28 3.36 13.08
C PHE A 76 -5.37 3.78 12.09
N GLU A 77 -5.01 4.63 11.14
CA GLU A 77 -5.98 5.20 10.20
C GLU A 77 -6.25 4.33 8.96
N ASP A 78 -5.46 3.26 8.75
CA ASP A 78 -5.48 2.43 7.52
C ASP A 78 -5.39 3.32 6.28
N ALA A 79 -4.33 4.14 6.25
CA ALA A 79 -4.14 5.22 5.28
C ALA A 79 -2.67 5.36 4.85
N ILE A 80 -2.49 5.81 3.60
CA ILE A 80 -1.19 6.21 3.09
C ILE A 80 -1.01 7.71 3.34
N MET A 81 0.09 8.04 4.03
CA MET A 81 0.55 9.40 4.25
C MET A 81 1.51 9.80 3.15
N ILE A 82 1.38 11.03 2.67
CA ILE A 82 2.13 11.55 1.53
C ILE A 82 2.81 12.85 1.90
N LYS A 83 4.04 13.01 1.41
CA LYS A 83 4.74 14.28 1.30
C LYS A 83 5.16 14.52 -0.15
N ALA A 84 5.01 15.75 -0.64
CA ALA A 84 5.46 16.12 -1.97
C ALA A 84 7.00 16.18 -2.05
N ASP A 85 7.64 16.59 -0.96
CA ASP A 85 9.09 16.60 -0.78
C ASP A 85 9.43 16.33 0.70
N PRO A 86 10.69 16.00 1.07
CA PRO A 86 11.03 15.63 2.44
C PRO A 86 10.63 16.66 3.52
N ASN A 87 10.58 17.94 3.13
CA ASN A 87 10.31 19.06 4.02
C ASN A 87 8.86 19.53 3.96
N SER A 88 8.03 18.97 3.07
CA SER A 88 6.61 19.33 3.00
C SER A 88 5.85 18.82 4.22
N GLU A 89 4.73 19.46 4.52
CA GLU A 89 3.75 18.89 5.44
C GLU A 89 3.25 17.55 4.89
N GLU A 90 2.94 16.63 5.80
CA GLU A 90 2.30 15.37 5.42
C GLU A 90 0.81 15.56 5.23
N VAL A 91 0.26 14.88 4.23
CA VAL A 91 -1.17 14.83 3.96
C VAL A 91 -1.63 13.40 3.93
N LYS A 92 -2.83 13.15 4.47
CA LYS A 92 -3.51 11.87 4.30
C LYS A 92 -4.19 11.84 2.94
N PHE A 93 -3.93 10.80 2.16
CA PHE A 93 -4.61 10.62 0.88
C PHE A 93 -5.98 9.93 1.04
N PRO A 94 -6.98 10.29 0.22
CA PRO A 94 -8.24 9.54 0.17
C PRO A 94 -8.06 8.05 -0.14
N ARG A 95 -8.89 7.21 0.47
CA ARG A 95 -8.90 5.76 0.24
C ARG A 95 -9.62 5.44 -1.07
N LEU A 96 -8.87 5.30 -2.16
CA LEU A 96 -9.41 5.03 -3.49
C LEU A 96 -8.83 3.73 -4.05
N LYS A 97 -9.71 2.80 -4.48
CA LYS A 97 -9.30 1.53 -5.11
C LYS A 97 -8.57 1.73 -6.44
N THR A 98 -8.80 2.86 -7.11
CA THR A 98 -8.20 3.19 -8.40
C THR A 98 -6.77 3.72 -8.30
N ILE A 99 -6.24 3.85 -7.07
CA ILE A 99 -4.92 4.42 -6.82
C ILE A 99 -4.05 3.39 -6.12
N THR A 100 -2.82 3.27 -6.61
CA THR A 100 -1.79 2.42 -6.02
C THR A 100 -0.55 3.23 -5.69
N TYR A 101 0.24 2.70 -4.76
CA TYR A 101 1.41 3.40 -4.23
C TYR A 101 2.62 2.46 -4.27
N GLU A 102 3.52 2.67 -5.22
CA GLU A 102 4.75 1.90 -5.35
C GLU A 102 5.80 2.44 -4.37
N ILE A 103 6.37 1.54 -3.56
CA ILE A 103 7.37 1.84 -2.54
C ILE A 103 8.34 0.66 -2.44
N ASP A 104 9.64 0.95 -2.60
CA ASP A 104 10.71 -0.06 -2.65
C ASP A 104 10.42 -1.22 -3.65
N ASN A 105 9.99 -2.37 -3.14
CA ASN A 105 9.76 -3.60 -3.90
C ASN A 105 8.32 -4.12 -3.82
N TYR A 106 7.38 -3.30 -3.33
CA TYR A 106 5.98 -3.64 -3.28
C TYR A 106 5.09 -2.44 -3.63
N THR A 107 3.84 -2.74 -3.93
CA THR A 107 2.84 -1.73 -4.28
C THR A 107 1.67 -1.82 -3.32
N TYR A 108 1.39 -0.75 -2.58
CA TYR A 108 0.14 -0.65 -1.82
C TYR A 108 -1.04 -0.50 -2.75
N TYR A 109 -2.10 -1.25 -2.48
CA TYR A 109 -3.39 -1.15 -3.14
C TYR A 109 -4.50 -1.43 -2.14
N LEU A 110 -5.66 -0.83 -2.36
CA LEU A 110 -6.82 -0.98 -1.50
C LEU A 110 -7.76 -2.02 -2.09
N ASP A 111 -8.07 -3.08 -1.34
CA ASP A 111 -8.97 -4.11 -1.83
C ASP A 111 -9.71 -4.88 -0.73
N GLU A 112 -10.49 -5.87 -1.17
CA GLU A 112 -11.11 -6.88 -0.33
C GLU A 112 -10.89 -8.26 -0.96
N ILE A 113 -10.27 -9.18 -0.22
CA ILE A 113 -9.87 -10.51 -0.68
C ILE A 113 -10.47 -11.61 0.19
N ASP A 114 -10.66 -12.78 -0.40
CA ASP A 114 -11.04 -13.99 0.33
C ASP A 114 -9.79 -14.75 0.81
N SER A 115 -9.79 -15.11 2.09
CA SER A 115 -8.74 -15.88 2.74
C SER A 115 -9.34 -17.08 3.48
N GLU A 116 -8.53 -18.10 3.78
CA GLU A 116 -8.99 -19.30 4.52
C GLU A 116 -9.68 -18.94 5.86
N ASP A 117 -9.24 -17.85 6.51
CA ASP A 117 -9.81 -17.35 7.77
C ASP A 117 -10.99 -16.36 7.59
N GLY A 118 -11.46 -16.18 6.35
CA GLY A 118 -12.53 -15.26 5.97
C GLY A 118 -12.06 -14.06 5.15
N ARG A 119 -13.00 -13.12 4.94
CA ARG A 119 -12.80 -11.97 4.05
C ARG A 119 -11.96 -10.88 4.73
N LEU A 120 -10.91 -10.44 4.04
CA LEU A 120 -9.98 -9.41 4.51
C LEU A 120 -10.15 -8.15 3.66
N ALA A 121 -10.25 -6.98 4.30
CA ALA A 121 -10.35 -5.70 3.62
C ALA A 121 -9.31 -4.69 4.15
N GLY A 122 -8.88 -3.77 3.30
CA GLY A 122 -7.97 -2.68 3.64
C GLY A 122 -6.82 -2.55 2.65
N TYR A 123 -5.76 -1.85 3.06
CA TYR A 123 -4.54 -1.80 2.26
C TYR A 123 -3.77 -3.11 2.32
N PHE A 124 -3.33 -3.56 1.15
CA PHE A 124 -2.42 -4.67 0.95
C PHE A 124 -1.17 -4.20 0.21
N ALA A 125 -0.02 -4.79 0.52
CA ALA A 125 1.24 -4.62 -0.19
C ALA A 125 1.41 -5.77 -1.18
N ARG A 126 1.35 -5.52 -2.48
CA ARG A 126 1.62 -6.52 -3.52
C ARG A 126 3.12 -6.65 -3.73
N PHE A 127 3.67 -7.83 -3.49
CA PHE A 127 5.08 -8.15 -3.76
C PHE A 127 5.26 -8.91 -5.08
N PHE A 128 4.28 -9.72 -5.46
CA PHE A 128 4.28 -10.46 -6.71
C PHE A 128 2.85 -10.73 -7.20
N GLU A 129 2.66 -10.64 -8.51
CA GLU A 129 1.45 -11.03 -9.22
C GLU A 129 1.86 -11.74 -10.52
N GLY A 130 1.53 -13.02 -10.62
CA GLY A 130 1.71 -13.87 -11.79
C GLY A 130 0.38 -14.37 -12.32
N GLU A 131 0.42 -15.23 -13.33
CA GLU A 131 -0.81 -15.81 -13.90
C GLU A 131 -1.42 -16.86 -12.95
N ASN A 132 -0.57 -17.62 -12.27
CA ASN A 132 -0.98 -18.75 -11.43
C ASN A 132 -0.69 -18.52 -9.95
N SER A 133 -0.09 -17.40 -9.54
CA SER A 133 0.28 -17.16 -8.16
C SER A 133 0.39 -15.69 -7.83
N SER A 134 0.08 -15.34 -6.57
CA SER A 134 0.24 -13.99 -6.06
C SER A 134 0.74 -14.02 -4.62
N PHE A 135 1.53 -13.01 -4.26
CA PHE A 135 2.10 -12.85 -2.93
C PHE A 135 1.92 -11.42 -2.45
N ILE A 136 1.21 -11.29 -1.34
CA ILE A 136 0.80 -10.01 -0.79
C ILE A 136 1.11 -9.95 0.71
N GLY A 137 1.29 -8.75 1.22
CA GLY A 137 1.35 -8.44 2.64
C GLY A 137 0.14 -7.62 3.06
N ARG A 138 -0.25 -7.74 4.33
CA ARG A 138 -1.21 -6.86 4.98
C ARG A 138 -0.56 -6.29 6.24
N PRO A 139 -0.49 -4.96 6.39
CA PRO A 139 -0.04 -4.35 7.62
C PRO A 139 -0.97 -4.72 8.80
N ASP A 140 -0.39 -5.20 9.89
CA ASP A 140 -1.08 -5.65 11.09
C ASP A 140 -0.61 -4.82 12.29
N LEU A 141 -1.55 -4.06 12.87
CA LEU A 141 -1.31 -3.23 14.04
C LEU A 141 -1.28 -4.10 15.30
N ARG A 142 -0.13 -4.15 15.97
CA ARG A 142 0.05 -4.87 17.23
C ARG A 142 0.08 -3.89 18.40
N ILE A 143 -0.89 -4.04 19.30
CA ILE A 143 -0.98 -3.27 20.53
C ILE A 143 -0.74 -4.22 21.70
N THR A 144 0.33 -3.99 22.46
CA THR A 144 0.55 -4.62 23.76
C THR A 144 -0.07 -3.69 24.82
N PRO A 145 -1.05 -4.16 25.60
CA PRO A 145 -1.70 -3.33 26.62
C PRO A 145 -0.71 -2.79 27.65
N ALA A 146 -1.04 -1.63 28.23
CA ALA A 146 -0.31 -1.06 29.35
C ALA A 146 -0.31 -2.02 30.55
N LYS A 147 0.75 -1.98 31.34
CA LYS A 147 0.87 -2.75 32.58
C LYS A 147 0.88 -1.81 33.77
N GLU A 148 -0.09 -1.99 34.65
CA GLU A 148 -0.09 -1.32 35.95
C GLU A 148 1.01 -1.92 36.83
N GLY A 149 1.73 -1.08 37.56
CA GLY A 149 2.72 -1.53 38.54
C GLY A 149 2.02 -2.31 39.66
N SER A 150 2.35 -3.58 39.83
CA SER A 150 1.73 -4.46 40.84
C SER A 150 2.15 -4.15 42.29
N SER A 151 3.22 -3.37 42.49
CA SER A 151 3.73 -2.99 43.80
C SER A 151 4.38 -1.60 43.75
N GLY A 152 4.64 -0.99 44.92
CA GLY A 152 5.29 0.33 45.01
C GLY A 152 6.72 0.41 44.42
N TYR A 153 7.29 -0.72 43.99
CA TYR A 153 8.57 -0.82 43.30
C TYR A 153 8.44 -1.08 41.79
N ASP A 154 7.27 -1.52 41.33
CA ASP A 154 7.02 -1.81 39.91
C ASP A 154 6.62 -0.51 39.20
N LYS A 155 7.36 -0.16 38.14
CA LYS A 155 7.00 0.97 37.30
C LYS A 155 5.88 0.57 36.35
N ALA A 156 4.87 1.42 36.24
CA ALA A 156 3.87 1.30 35.19
C ALA A 156 4.56 1.36 33.81
N GLU A 157 4.16 0.49 32.88
CA GLU A 157 4.60 0.53 31.48
C GLU A 157 3.43 0.96 30.59
N PRO A 158 3.60 1.98 29.72
CA PRO A 158 2.57 2.37 28.76
C PRO A 158 2.33 1.27 27.72
N ALA A 159 1.25 1.41 26.95
CA ALA A 159 0.99 0.50 25.84
C ALA A 159 2.14 0.53 24.82
N LYS A 160 2.37 -0.59 24.12
CA LYS A 160 3.39 -0.67 23.05
C LYS A 160 2.71 -0.91 21.72
N VAL A 161 2.98 -0.04 20.77
CA VAL A 161 2.42 -0.05 19.42
C VAL A 161 3.52 -0.36 18.42
N ARG A 162 3.26 -1.31 17.52
CA ARG A 162 4.11 -1.60 16.38
C ARG A 162 3.29 -2.13 15.23
N VAL A 163 3.76 -1.94 14.01
CA VAL A 163 3.15 -2.50 12.81
C VAL A 163 4.02 -3.64 12.30
N GLU A 164 3.42 -4.77 12.00
CA GLU A 164 4.08 -5.90 11.37
C GLU A 164 3.42 -6.21 10.02
N MET A 165 4.16 -6.80 9.08
CA MET A 165 3.55 -7.31 7.86
C MET A 165 3.14 -8.78 8.07
N LYS A 166 1.86 -9.08 7.85
CA LYS A 166 1.38 -10.46 7.66
C LYS A 166 1.35 -10.80 6.19
N TYR A 167 1.87 -11.95 5.81
CA TYR A 167 1.96 -12.33 4.40
C TYR A 167 0.91 -13.36 4.04
N TYR A 168 0.41 -13.26 2.81
CA TYR A 168 -0.58 -14.15 2.24
C TYR A 168 -0.16 -14.56 0.83
N MET A 169 -0.49 -15.79 0.46
CA MET A 169 -0.18 -16.34 -0.86
C MET A 169 -1.39 -17.08 -1.41
N SER A 170 -1.60 -16.93 -2.73
CA SER A 170 -2.56 -17.71 -3.50
C SER A 170 -1.81 -18.40 -4.64
N VAL A 171 -2.14 -19.67 -4.90
CA VAL A 171 -1.56 -20.46 -5.99
C VAL A 171 -2.69 -21.21 -6.70
N ASN A 172 -2.68 -21.19 -8.02
CA ASN A 172 -3.70 -21.75 -8.91
C ASN A 172 -5.13 -21.27 -8.60
N GLY A 173 -5.29 -19.99 -8.25
CA GLY A 173 -6.59 -19.38 -7.96
C GLY A 173 -7.23 -19.84 -6.65
N SER A 174 -6.46 -20.43 -5.73
CA SER A 174 -6.94 -20.73 -4.38
C SER A 174 -7.27 -19.45 -3.60
N GLU A 175 -8.05 -19.57 -2.53
CA GLU A 175 -8.15 -18.52 -1.52
C GLU A 175 -6.75 -18.16 -0.98
N TYR A 176 -6.61 -16.92 -0.50
CA TYR A 176 -5.36 -16.49 0.11
C TYR A 176 -5.15 -17.20 1.45
N LYS A 177 -3.94 -17.73 1.66
CA LYS A 177 -3.56 -18.36 2.92
C LYS A 177 -2.43 -17.59 3.59
N GLU A 178 -2.54 -17.38 4.90
CA GLU A 178 -1.47 -16.73 5.68
C GLU A 178 -0.21 -17.61 5.68
N VAL A 179 0.93 -17.01 5.34
CA VAL A 179 2.22 -17.67 5.26
C VAL A 179 3.29 -16.88 6.00
N ARG A 180 4.33 -17.57 6.46
CA ARG A 180 5.61 -16.94 6.81
C ARG A 180 6.58 -17.10 5.66
N THR A 181 7.61 -16.25 5.60
CA THR A 181 8.75 -16.38 4.69
C THR A 181 9.68 -17.54 5.11
N LYS A 182 9.10 -18.72 5.29
CA LYS A 182 9.77 -19.95 5.72
C LYS A 182 9.36 -21.08 4.80
N GLU A 183 10.36 -21.81 4.32
CA GLU A 183 10.22 -22.95 3.42
C GLU A 183 9.10 -23.92 3.82
N LYS A 184 9.00 -24.27 5.11
CA LYS A 184 7.97 -25.22 5.59
C LYS A 184 6.53 -24.76 5.37
N ASP A 185 6.27 -23.46 5.39
CA ASP A 185 4.92 -22.91 5.21
C ASP A 185 4.60 -22.77 3.70
N LEU A 186 5.63 -22.63 2.86
CA LEU A 186 5.50 -22.44 1.41
C LEU A 186 5.43 -23.77 0.65
N LYS A 187 6.06 -24.83 1.16
CA LYS A 187 6.08 -26.16 0.52
C LYS A 187 4.68 -26.72 0.29
N ASP A 188 3.74 -26.43 1.18
CA ASP A 188 2.38 -26.96 1.10
C ASP A 188 1.61 -26.51 -0.15
N PHE A 189 2.06 -25.43 -0.79
CA PHE A 189 1.46 -24.90 -2.02
C PHE A 189 1.96 -25.60 -3.29
N PHE A 190 3.07 -26.35 -3.22
CA PHE A 190 3.75 -26.88 -4.39
C PHE A 190 4.05 -28.38 -4.27
N SER A 191 3.51 -29.18 -5.20
CA SER A 191 3.66 -30.65 -5.18
C SER A 191 4.62 -31.22 -6.22
N SER A 192 4.99 -30.43 -7.25
CA SER A 192 5.81 -30.88 -8.37
C SER A 192 7.25 -31.21 -7.97
N LYS A 193 7.94 -32.01 -8.80
CA LYS A 193 9.33 -32.40 -8.54
C LYS A 193 10.25 -31.18 -8.66
N GLU A 194 10.01 -30.33 -9.64
CA GLU A 194 10.78 -29.12 -9.94
C GLU A 194 10.77 -28.16 -8.74
N MET A 195 9.62 -28.01 -8.07
CA MET A 195 9.52 -27.19 -6.88
C MET A 195 10.24 -27.82 -5.68
N LYS A 196 10.17 -29.14 -5.52
CA LYS A 196 10.94 -29.86 -4.48
C LYS A 196 12.45 -29.69 -4.67
N ASP A 197 12.91 -29.77 -5.92
CA ASP A 197 14.31 -29.52 -6.27
C ASP A 197 14.67 -28.06 -5.95
N TYR A 198 13.83 -27.08 -6.32
CA TYR A 198 14.05 -25.66 -6.00
C TYR A 198 14.22 -25.41 -4.49
N PHE A 199 13.34 -25.95 -3.65
CA PHE A 199 13.44 -25.82 -2.19
C PHE A 199 14.68 -26.53 -1.62
N SER A 200 15.21 -27.56 -2.29
CA SER A 200 16.42 -28.24 -1.86
C SER A 200 17.67 -27.42 -2.16
N ASP A 201 17.68 -26.72 -3.29
CA ASP A 201 18.83 -25.96 -3.77
C ASP A 201 18.85 -24.51 -3.24
N ASN A 202 17.70 -23.97 -2.84
CA ASN A 202 17.54 -22.56 -2.46
C ASN A 202 16.96 -22.41 -1.05
N LYS A 203 17.52 -21.47 -0.28
CA LYS A 203 17.01 -21.11 1.06
C LYS A 203 16.08 -19.93 0.95
N ILE A 204 14.88 -20.04 1.52
CA ILE A 204 13.90 -18.96 1.54
C ILE A 204 13.85 -18.34 2.92
N LYS A 205 14.18 -17.05 3.01
CA LYS A 205 14.21 -16.29 4.25
C LYS A 205 13.55 -14.92 4.13
N THR A 206 13.65 -14.28 2.97
CA THR A 206 13.13 -12.93 2.74
C THR A 206 11.93 -12.95 1.81
N THR A 207 11.26 -11.80 1.71
CA THR A 207 10.21 -11.55 0.72
C THR A 207 10.72 -11.71 -0.70
N GLU A 208 11.95 -11.28 -0.98
CA GLU A 208 12.56 -11.38 -2.31
C GLU A 208 12.82 -12.84 -2.70
N ASP A 209 13.19 -13.69 -1.74
CA ASP A 209 13.34 -15.13 -1.97
C ASP A 209 11.99 -15.79 -2.34
N VAL A 210 10.89 -15.34 -1.71
CA VAL A 210 9.53 -15.80 -2.06
C VAL A 210 9.14 -15.32 -3.46
N VAL A 211 9.43 -14.06 -3.79
CA VAL A 211 9.22 -13.54 -5.16
C VAL A 211 10.02 -14.34 -6.19
N ALA A 212 11.27 -14.70 -5.89
CA ALA A 212 12.09 -15.53 -6.76
C ALA A 212 11.52 -16.95 -6.93
N LEU A 213 11.04 -17.56 -5.84
CA LEU A 213 10.33 -18.84 -5.88
C LEU A 213 9.11 -18.78 -6.81
N LEU A 214 8.28 -17.74 -6.69
CA LEU A 214 7.07 -17.61 -7.50
C LEU A 214 7.38 -17.35 -8.97
N ARG A 215 8.39 -16.53 -9.27
CA ARG A 215 8.89 -16.37 -10.65
C ARG A 215 9.35 -17.70 -11.25
N PHE A 216 10.05 -18.53 -10.47
CA PHE A 216 10.43 -19.86 -10.91
C PHE A 216 9.20 -20.74 -11.16
N PHE A 217 8.23 -20.74 -10.25
CA PHE A 217 6.98 -21.47 -10.40
C PHE A 217 6.22 -21.10 -11.68
N GLU A 218 6.00 -19.80 -11.95
CA GLU A 218 5.33 -19.33 -13.16
C GLU A 218 6.07 -19.78 -14.43
N SER A 219 7.41 -19.78 -14.43
CA SER A 219 8.20 -20.23 -15.58
C SER A 219 8.06 -21.72 -15.91
N ARG A 220 7.48 -22.51 -15.00
CA ARG A 220 7.25 -23.96 -15.13
C ARG A 220 5.77 -24.33 -15.27
N ALA A 221 4.85 -23.39 -15.09
CA ALA A 221 3.40 -23.61 -15.14
C ALA A 221 2.83 -23.66 -16.58
N LEU A 222 3.68 -23.86 -17.60
CA LEU A 222 3.32 -24.00 -19.01
C LEU A 222 2.95 -25.45 -19.38
#